data_AF-A0A059ZZS4-F1
#
_entry.id   AF-A0A059ZZS4-F1
#
_cell.length_a   1.000
_cell.length_b   1.000
_cell.length_c   1.000
_cell.angle_alpha   90.00
_cell.angle_beta   90.00
_cell.angle_gamma   90.00
#
_symmetry.space_group_name_H-M   'P 1'
#
loop_
_entity.id
_entity.type
_entity.pdbx_description
1 polymer ?
#
loop_
_entity_poly.entity_id
_entity_poly.type
_entity_poly.pdbx_seq_one_letter_code
_entity_poly.pdbx_strand_id
1 'polypeptide(L)'
;MRPKQPTRTDGLIALRVLGESQEHEGRVTKPHQVDEWLPWVHTAIGNLKAFLLGTFHGVSGKYLQEYLNEFVYRFNRRFWEPELPLRLLNACIDHLPVRLVAEKG
;
A
#
# COMPACT_ATOMS: atom_id res chain seq x y z
N MET A 1 11.06 11.24 0.19
CA MET A 1 11.70 10.54 1.32
C MET A 1 13.07 11.15 1.56
N ARG A 2 13.54 11.22 2.81
CA ARG A 2 14.90 11.72 3.07
C ARG A 2 15.91 10.67 2.59
N PRO A 3 16.96 11.05 1.85
CA PRO A 3 17.97 10.09 1.43
C PRO A 3 18.66 9.47 2.65
N LYS A 4 19.12 8.22 2.50
CA LYS A 4 19.84 7.45 3.55
C LYS A 4 19.06 7.27 4.86
N GLN A 5 17.73 7.26 4.82
CA GLN A 5 16.97 6.97 6.04
C GLN A 5 17.00 5.46 6.32
N PRO A 6 17.12 5.03 7.59
CA PRO A 6 16.98 3.63 7.95
C PRO A 6 15.61 3.11 7.57
N THR A 7 15.56 2.05 6.76
CA THR A 7 14.30 1.51 6.20
C THR A 7 14.27 0.00 6.34
N ARG A 8 13.33 -0.51 7.15
CA ARG A 8 13.14 -1.95 7.38
C ARG A 8 11.99 -2.50 6.53
N THR A 9 12.14 -3.70 6.01
CA THR A 9 11.11 -4.38 5.19
C THR A 9 11.05 -5.89 5.49
N ASP A 10 10.01 -6.55 4.99
CA ASP A 10 9.74 -7.99 5.14
C ASP A 10 10.69 -8.93 4.37
N GLY A 11 11.66 -8.37 3.65
CA GLY A 11 12.63 -9.14 2.87
C GLY A 11 12.17 -9.51 1.46
N LEU A 12 11.05 -8.95 0.98
CA LEU A 12 10.62 -9.12 -0.41
C LEU A 12 11.73 -8.65 -1.38
N ILE A 13 12.12 -9.51 -2.33
CA ILE A 13 13.23 -9.25 -3.27
C ILE A 13 13.02 -7.96 -4.06
N ALA A 14 11.78 -7.66 -4.45
CA ALA A 14 11.44 -6.44 -5.19
C ALA A 14 11.80 -5.14 -4.42
N LEU A 15 11.90 -5.20 -3.09
CA LEU A 15 12.23 -4.06 -2.25
C LEU A 15 13.74 -3.80 -2.14
N ARG A 16 14.62 -4.65 -2.68
CA ARG A 16 16.07 -4.43 -2.66
C ARG A 16 16.50 -3.14 -3.36
N VAL A 17 15.71 -2.67 -4.32
CA VAL A 17 15.90 -1.37 -5.00
C VAL A 17 15.95 -0.20 -4.01
N LEU A 18 15.35 -0.34 -2.82
CA LEU A 18 15.42 0.69 -1.79
C LEU A 18 16.86 0.95 -1.32
N GLY A 19 17.76 -0.03 -1.41
CA GLY A 19 19.17 0.13 -1.08
C GLY A 19 19.91 1.14 -1.96
N GLU A 20 19.36 1.52 -3.11
CA GLU A 20 19.94 2.57 -3.97
C GLU A 20 19.77 3.98 -3.37
N SER A 21 18.78 4.18 -2.50
CA SER A 21 18.44 5.50 -1.96
C SER A 21 18.34 5.56 -0.43
N GLN A 22 18.19 4.41 0.23
CA GLN A 22 17.93 4.25 1.66
C GLN A 22 18.96 3.32 2.30
N GLU A 23 19.11 3.43 3.62
CA GLU A 23 19.80 2.41 4.42
C GLU A 23 18.82 1.26 4.66
N HIS A 24 18.67 0.41 3.63
CA HIS A 24 17.64 -0.63 3.56
C HIS A 24 18.10 -1.93 4.20
N GLU A 25 17.28 -2.47 5.10
CA GLU A 25 17.44 -3.80 5.68
C GLU A 25 16.16 -4.61 5.46
N GLY A 26 16.27 -5.71 4.71
CA GLY A 26 15.18 -6.65 4.47
C GLY A 26 15.37 -7.92 5.31
N ARG A 27 14.33 -8.34 6.03
CA ARG A 27 14.36 -9.54 6.86
C ARG A 27 13.02 -10.26 6.81
N VAL A 28 13.07 -11.56 6.54
CA VAL A 28 11.93 -12.46 6.74
C VAL A 28 11.76 -12.66 8.25
N THR A 29 10.66 -12.13 8.79
CA THR A 29 10.45 -12.05 10.24
C THR A 29 9.44 -13.10 10.71
N LYS A 30 9.76 -13.78 11.82
CA LYS A 30 8.85 -14.73 12.46
C LYS A 30 7.65 -13.98 13.07
N PRO A 31 6.45 -14.58 13.14
CA PRO A 31 5.25 -13.89 13.63
C PRO A 31 5.40 -13.19 14.99
N HIS A 32 6.08 -13.81 15.95
CA HIS A 32 6.27 -13.24 17.30
C HIS A 32 7.30 -12.10 17.38
N GLN A 33 7.99 -11.78 16.27
CA GLN A 33 8.98 -10.70 16.19
C GLN A 33 8.50 -9.56 15.27
N VAL A 34 7.29 -9.68 14.70
CA VAL A 34 6.81 -8.74 13.69
C VAL A 34 6.60 -7.34 14.27
N ASP A 35 6.15 -7.23 15.51
CA ASP A 35 5.91 -5.95 16.17
C ASP A 35 7.22 -5.16 16.41
N GLU A 36 8.32 -5.87 16.62
CA GLU A 36 9.64 -5.25 16.77
C GLU A 36 10.22 -4.81 15.42
N TRP A 37 10.05 -5.66 14.39
CA TRP A 37 10.65 -5.43 13.08
C TRP A 37 9.85 -4.46 12.21
N LEU A 38 8.52 -4.61 12.19
CA LEU A 38 7.55 -3.86 11.39
C LEU A 38 6.42 -3.33 12.30
N PRO A 39 6.73 -2.41 13.22
CA PRO A 39 5.80 -1.96 14.28
C PRO A 39 4.47 -1.39 13.74
N TRP A 40 4.47 -0.88 12.51
CA TRP A 40 3.28 -0.27 11.90
C TRP A 40 2.45 -1.23 11.04
N VAL A 41 2.88 -2.50 10.86
CA VAL A 41 2.23 -3.40 9.89
C VAL A 41 0.79 -3.70 10.27
N HIS A 42 0.52 -3.97 11.55
CA HIS A 42 -0.83 -4.25 12.03
C HIS A 42 -1.74 -3.03 11.93
N THR A 43 -1.21 -1.83 12.19
CA THR A 43 -1.94 -0.57 12.01
C THR A 43 -2.28 -0.35 10.53
N ALA A 44 -1.32 -0.55 9.63
CA ALA A 44 -1.55 -0.42 8.19
C ALA A 44 -2.61 -1.41 7.68
N ILE A 45 -2.54 -2.68 8.11
CA ILE A 45 -3.54 -3.70 7.77
C ILE A 45 -4.92 -3.36 8.36
N GLY A 46 -4.98 -2.90 9.61
CA GLY A 46 -6.22 -2.48 10.25
C GLY A 46 -6.89 -1.33 9.51
N ASN A 47 -6.10 -0.32 9.12
CA ASN A 47 -6.57 0.82 8.34
C ASN A 47 -7.05 0.42 6.95
N LEU A 48 -6.34 -0.51 6.29
CA LEU A 48 -6.76 -1.05 5.00
C LEU A 48 -8.13 -1.74 5.12
N LYS A 49 -8.32 -2.58 6.14
CA LYS A 49 -9.62 -3.24 6.39
C LYS A 49 -10.74 -2.24 6.63
N ALA A 50 -10.51 -1.23 7.47
CA ALA A 50 -11.49 -0.19 7.75
C ALA A 50 -11.83 0.62 6.49
N PHE A 51 -10.82 0.98 5.69
CA PHE A 51 -10.99 1.65 4.40
C PHE A 51 -11.84 0.83 3.43
N LEU A 52 -11.54 -0.46 3.27
CA LEU A 52 -12.27 -1.35 2.36
C LEU A 52 -13.75 -1.45 2.74
N LEU A 53 -14.02 -1.71 4.03
CA LEU A 53 -15.38 -1.86 4.56
C LEU A 53 -16.18 -0.56 4.55
N GLY A 54 -15.52 0.59 4.76
CA GLY A 54 -16.17 1.89 4.80
C GLY A 54 -16.39 2.53 3.43
N THR A 55 -15.61 2.14 2.41
CA THR A 55 -15.64 2.78 1.09
C THR A 55 -16.43 1.98 0.06
N PHE A 56 -16.36 0.65 0.10
CA PHE A 56 -16.95 -0.21 -0.93
C PHE A 56 -18.11 -1.03 -0.37
N HIS A 57 -19.19 -1.13 -1.15
CA HIS A 57 -20.34 -1.99 -0.82
C HIS A 57 -20.00 -3.49 -0.95
N GLY A 58 -18.92 -3.83 -1.63
CA GLY A 58 -18.40 -5.19 -1.77
C GLY A 58 -16.96 -5.17 -2.30
N VAL A 59 -16.18 -6.17 -1.90
CA VAL A 59 -14.77 -6.31 -2.28
C VAL A 59 -14.60 -7.63 -3.01
N SER A 60 -13.93 -7.59 -4.17
CA SER A 60 -13.61 -8.78 -4.95
C SER A 60 -12.12 -8.88 -5.23
N GLY A 61 -11.57 -10.11 -5.25
CA GLY A 61 -10.17 -10.34 -5.64
C GLY A 61 -9.82 -9.81 -7.05
N LYS A 62 -10.82 -9.61 -7.91
CA LYS A 62 -10.71 -9.06 -9.28
C LYS A 62 -10.03 -7.70 -9.33
N TYR A 63 -10.18 -6.89 -8.28
CA TYR A 63 -9.66 -5.52 -8.20
C TYR A 63 -8.67 -5.32 -7.05
N LEU A 64 -8.07 -6.40 -6.53
CA LEU A 64 -7.23 -6.35 -5.33
C LEU A 64 -6.12 -5.29 -5.43
N GLN A 65 -5.43 -5.24 -6.57
CA GLN A 65 -4.37 -4.26 -6.79
C GLN A 65 -4.89 -2.82 -6.77
N GLU A 66 -6.09 -2.57 -7.30
CA GLU A 66 -6.66 -1.22 -7.33
C GLU A 66 -7.10 -0.73 -5.97
N TYR A 67 -7.67 -1.62 -5.17
CA TYR A 67 -7.99 -1.28 -3.78
C TYR A 67 -6.72 -0.91 -2.99
N LEU A 68 -5.62 -1.64 -3.23
CA LEU A 68 -4.33 -1.33 -2.61
C LEU A 68 -3.76 -0.01 -3.16
N ASN A 69 -3.87 0.24 -4.45
CA ASN A 69 -3.41 1.48 -5.09
C ASN A 69 -4.13 2.70 -4.48
N GLU A 70 -5.47 2.67 -4.41
CA GLU A 70 -6.25 3.77 -3.82
C GLU A 70 -5.94 3.94 -2.33
N PHE A 71 -5.88 2.83 -1.57
CA PHE A 71 -5.54 2.87 -0.15
C PHE A 71 -4.19 3.54 0.07
N VAL A 72 -3.14 3.09 -0.62
CA VAL A 72 -1.78 3.65 -0.50
C VAL A 72 -1.77 5.12 -0.92
N TYR A 73 -2.49 5.47 -1.98
CA TYR A 73 -2.60 6.86 -2.44
C TYR A 73 -3.17 7.78 -1.35
N ARG A 74 -4.31 7.38 -0.76
CA ARG A 74 -5.01 8.13 0.29
C ARG A 74 -4.21 8.13 1.59
N PHE A 75 -3.70 6.98 2.03
CA PHE A 75 -2.95 6.83 3.28
C PHE A 75 -1.69 7.70 3.31
N ASN A 76 -0.92 7.71 2.22
CA ASN A 76 0.29 8.52 2.11
C ASN A 76 0.02 10.03 2.01
N ARG A 77 -1.22 10.43 1.66
CA ARG A 77 -1.64 11.84 1.50
C ARG A 77 -2.73 12.26 2.48
N ARG A 78 -2.96 11.48 3.55
CA ARG A 78 -4.06 11.70 4.49
C ARG A 78 -4.06 13.05 5.21
N PHE A 79 -2.96 13.81 5.15
CA PHE A 79 -2.85 15.14 5.72
C PHE A 79 -3.11 16.27 4.71
N TRP A 80 -3.49 15.93 3.47
CA TRP A 80 -3.87 16.86 2.41
C TRP A 80 -5.38 16.79 2.17
N GLU A 81 -6.16 16.74 3.25
CA GLU A 81 -7.61 16.49 3.18
C GLU A 81 -8.35 17.43 2.21
N PRO A 82 -8.09 18.76 2.19
CA PRO A 82 -8.78 19.66 1.28
C PRO A 82 -8.51 19.35 -0.21
N GLU A 83 -7.30 18.92 -0.55
CA GLU A 83 -6.89 18.67 -1.92
C GLU A 83 -7.14 17.23 -2.37
N LEU A 84 -7.25 16.29 -1.42
CA LEU A 84 -7.31 14.87 -1.70
C LEU A 84 -8.39 14.46 -2.70
N PRO A 85 -9.64 14.99 -2.65
CA PRO A 85 -10.69 14.57 -3.58
C PRO A 85 -10.34 14.85 -5.04
N LEU A 86 -9.91 16.08 -5.36
CA LEU A 86 -9.58 16.46 -6.74
C LEU A 86 -8.31 15.78 -7.23
N ARG A 87 -7.32 15.59 -6.35
CA ARG A 87 -6.09 14.89 -6.72
C ARG A 87 -6.32 13.40 -6.97
N LEU A 88 -7.20 12.77 -6.19
CA LEU A 88 -7.60 11.39 -6.41
C LEU A 88 -8.39 11.25 -7.72
N LEU A 89 -9.34 12.15 -7.98
CA LEU A 89 -10.10 12.16 -9.23
C LEU A 89 -9.17 12.25 -10.45
N ASN A 90 -8.20 13.16 -10.42
CA ASN A 90 -7.21 13.29 -11.50
C ASN A 90 -6.38 11.99 -11.67
N ALA A 91 -5.93 11.40 -10.56
CA ALA A 91 -5.20 10.13 -10.62
C ALA A 91 -6.05 8.99 -11.23
N CYS A 92 -7.36 8.96 -10.95
CA CYS A 92 -8.28 7.98 -11.55
C CYS A 92 -8.50 8.22 -13.05
N ILE A 93 -8.55 9.48 -13.49
CA ILE A 93 -8.68 9.84 -14.92
C ILE A 93 -7.43 9.40 -15.70
N ASP A 94 -6.25 9.57 -15.11
CA ASP A 94 -4.98 9.19 -15.74
C ASP A 94 -4.68 7.68 -15.63
N HIS A 95 -5.42 6.95 -14.80
CA HIS A 95 -5.19 5.53 -14.57
C HIS A 95 -5.64 4.68 -15.77
N LEU A 96 -4.80 3.71 -16.16
CA LEU A 96 -5.14 2.79 -17.25
C LEU A 96 -6.37 1.94 -16.86
N PRO A 97 -7.34 1.74 -17.76
CA PRO A 97 -8.50 0.91 -17.47
C PRO A 97 -8.09 -0.51 -17.06
N VAL A 98 -8.65 -0.98 -15.94
CA VAL A 98 -8.39 -2.33 -15.45
C VAL A 98 -8.99 -3.33 -16.42
N ARG A 99 -8.16 -4.24 -16.94
CA ARG A 99 -8.61 -5.37 -17.74
C ARG A 99 -8.71 -6.59 -16.86
N LEU A 100 -9.93 -7.00 -16.56
CA LEU A 100 -10.15 -8.27 -15.87
C LEU A 100 -9.87 -9.41 -16.85
N VAL A 101 -8.97 -10.31 -16.47
CA VAL A 101 -8.82 -11.58 -17.18
C VAL A 101 -10.06 -12.42 -16.86
N ALA A 102 -10.73 -12.93 -17.89
CA ALA A 102 -11.88 -13.82 -17.69
C ALA A 102 -11.45 -15.01 -16.83
N GLU A 103 -12.21 -15.28 -15.77
CA GLU A 103 -12.02 -16.46 -14.94
C GLU A 103 -12.24 -17.70 -15.83
N LYS A 104 -11.26 -18.59 -15.91
CA LYS A 104 -11.49 -19.94 -16.47
C LYS A 104 -12.44 -20.63 -15.49
N GLY A 105 -13.66 -20.89 -15.94
CA GLY A 105 -14.67 -21.64 -15.19
C GLY A 105 -14.28 -23.09 -14.94
#